data_AF-A0A0L8VAJ7-F1
#
_entry.id   AF-A0A0L8VAJ7-F1
#
_cell.length_a   1.000
_cell.length_b   1.000
_cell.length_c   1.000
_cell.angle_alpha   90.00
_cell.angle_beta   90.00
_cell.angle_gamma   90.00
#
_symmetry.space_group_name_H-M   'P 1'
#
loop_
_entity.id
_entity.type
_entity.pdbx_description
1 polymer ?
#
loop_
_entity_poly.entity_id
_entity_poly.type
_entity_poly.pdbx_seq_one_letter_code
_entity_poly.pdbx_strand_id
1 'polypeptide(L)' 'MRISSITDLILMKIKRTKQIEDHAGQTIISEGIDANYLDMINYAVFALIKLEFKA' A
#
# COMPACT_ATOMS: atom_id res chain seq x y z
N MET A 1 1.53 5.99 -14.54
CA MET A 1 0.49 5.86 -13.49
C MET A 1 0.03 7.25 -13.07
N ARG A 2 -1.28 7.45 -12.86
CA ARG A 2 -1.81 8.70 -12.30
C ARG A 2 -1.57 8.70 -10.79
N ILE A 3 -1.44 9.87 -10.17
CA ILE A 3 -1.28 9.99 -8.71
C ILE A 3 -2.48 9.36 -8.00
N SER A 4 -3.70 9.55 -8.53
CA SER A 4 -4.91 8.89 -8.02
C SER A 4 -4.77 7.37 -7.99
N SER A 5 -4.14 6.77 -9.00
CA SER A 5 -3.88 5.32 -9.04
C SER A 5 -2.89 4.87 -7.97
N ILE A 6 -1.94 5.73 -7.57
CA ILE A 6 -1.02 5.42 -6.46
C ILE A 6 -1.78 5.50 -5.12
N THR A 7 -2.68 6.47 -4.96
CA THR A 7 -3.60 6.52 -3.81
C THR A 7 -4.46 5.27 -3.72
N ASP A 8 -5.00 4.78 -4.84
CA ASP A 8 -5.80 3.55 -4.88
C ASP A 8 -4.99 2.32 -4.42
N LEU A 9 -3.72 2.23 -4.81
CA LEU A 9 -2.82 1.15 -4.35
C LEU A 9 -2.58 1.21 -2.83
N ILE A 10 -2.38 2.39 -2.28
CA ILE A 10 -2.23 2.58 -0.83
C ILE A 10 -3.53 2.17 -0.11
N LEU A 11 -4.70 2.61 -0.59
CA LEU A 11 -5.99 2.23 -0.02
C LEU A 11 -6.23 0.72 -0.07
N MET A 12 -5.81 0.05 -1.14
CA MET A 12 -5.89 -1.40 -1.26
C MET A 12 -5.01 -2.10 -0.20
N LYS A 13 -3.78 -1.65 0.01
CA LYS A 13 -2.87 -2.20 1.03
C LYS A 13 -3.38 -1.95 2.45
N ILE A 14 -4.01 -0.80 2.73
CA ILE A 14 -4.69 -0.53 4.00
C ILE A 14 -5.83 -1.53 4.24
N LYS A 15 -6.72 -1.70 3.24
CA LYS A 15 -7.84 -2.66 3.34
C LYS A 15 -7.33 -4.09 3.56
N ARG A 16 -6.25 -4.47 2.88
CA ARG A 16 -5.64 -5.79 3.05
C ARG A 16 -5.08 -5.97 4.45
N THR A 17 -4.32 -4.99 4.95
CA THR A 17 -3.71 -5.06 6.29
C THR A 17 -4.78 -5.23 7.37
N LYS A 18 -5.85 -4.43 7.30
CA LYS A 18 -7.01 -4.58 8.19
C LYS A 18 -7.63 -5.97 8.14
N GLN A 19 -7.84 -6.52 6.94
CA GLN A 19 -8.34 -7.89 6.80
C GLN A 19 -7.41 -8.91 7.46
N ILE A 20 -6.09 -8.76 7.35
CA ILE A 20 -5.14 -9.68 7.98
C ILE A 20 -5.24 -9.60 9.51
N GLU A 21 -5.32 -8.39 10.06
CA GLU A 21 -5.51 -8.14 11.48
C GLU A 21 -6.85 -8.73 11.98
N ASP A 22 -7.93 -8.52 11.25
CA ASP A 22 -9.27 -9.05 11.56
C ASP A 22 -9.29 -10.59 11.57
N HIS A 23 -8.47 -11.24 10.73
CA HIS A 23 -8.28 -12.69 10.73
C HIS A 23 -7.22 -13.17 11.74
N ALA A 24 -6.82 -12.34 12.70
CA ALA A 24 -5.78 -12.64 13.70
C ALA A 24 -4.45 -13.10 13.07
N GLY A 25 -4.07 -12.51 11.94
CA GLY A 25 -2.87 -12.86 11.20
C GLY A 25 -2.96 -14.16 10.39
N GLN A 26 -4.10 -14.85 10.39
CA GLN A 26 -4.28 -16.07 9.61
C GLN A 26 -4.57 -15.74 8.14
N THR A 27 -3.61 -16.02 7.27
CA THR A 27 -3.76 -15.81 5.83
C THR A 27 -3.35 -17.05 5.06
N ILE A 28 -4.15 -17.46 4.07
CA ILE A 28 -3.84 -18.63 3.21
C ILE A 28 -2.61 -18.35 2.34
N ILE A 29 -2.55 -17.14 1.75
CA ILE A 29 -1.44 -16.62 0.96
C ILE A 29 -1.41 -15.11 1.18
N SER A 30 -0.39 -14.61 1.86
CA SER A 30 -0.16 -13.16 2.00
C SER A 30 1.30 -12.88 2.30
N GLU A 31 1.77 -11.77 1.76
CA GLU A 31 2.93 -11.07 2.31
C GLU A 31 2.62 -10.66 3.77
N GLY A 32 3.65 -10.64 4.62
CA GLY A 32 3.50 -10.23 6.02
C GLY A 32 2.96 -8.79 6.15
N ILE A 33 2.42 -8.47 7.33
CA ILE A 33 1.90 -7.12 7.63
C ILE A 33 3.00 -6.07 7.44
N ASP A 34 4.23 -6.36 7.88
CA ASP A 34 5.38 -5.46 7.74
C ASP A 34 5.68 -5.10 6.27
N ALA A 35 5.59 -6.09 5.37
CA ALA A 35 5.77 -5.87 3.94
C ALA A 35 4.68 -4.96 3.36
N ASN A 36 3.43 -5.12 3.82
CA ASN A 36 2.34 -4.24 3.41
C ASN A 36 2.56 -2.78 3.88
N TYR A 37 3.10 -2.58 5.08
CA TYR A 37 3.49 -1.25 5.56
C TYR A 37 4.63 -0.63 4.73
N LEU A 38 5.67 -1.40 4.42
CA LEU A 38 6.74 -0.93 3.54
C LEU A 38 6.21 -0.51 2.17
N ASP A 39 5.31 -1.30 1.57
CA ASP A 39 4.71 -0.97 0.28
C ASP A 39 3.92 0.34 0.31
N MET A 40 3.12 0.55 1.36
CA MET A 40 2.37 1.81 1.53
C MET A 40 3.31 3.01 1.58
N ILE A 41 4.42 2.91 2.31
CA ILE A 41 5.43 3.97 2.40
C ILE A 41 6.10 4.20 1.04
N ASN A 42 6.50 3.13 0.36
CA ASN A 42 7.13 3.22 -0.97
C ASN A 42 6.20 3.89 -2.00
N TYR A 43 4.92 3.52 -2.01
CA TYR A 43 3.94 4.16 -2.88
C TYR A 43 3.74 5.63 -2.54
N ALA A 44 3.71 6.00 -1.25
CA ALA A 44 3.63 7.39 -0.83
C ALA A 44 4.84 8.19 -1.32
N VAL A 45 6.06 7.65 -1.19
CA VAL A 45 7.28 8.27 -1.70
C VAL A 45 7.22 8.45 -3.21
N PHE A 46 6.78 7.43 -3.97
CA PHE A 46 6.61 7.56 -5.42
C PHE A 46 5.55 8.59 -5.81
N ALA A 47 4.46 8.71 -5.04
CA ALA A 47 3.47 9.76 -5.25
C ALA A 47 4.07 11.15 -5.06
N LEU A 48 4.88 11.35 -4.01
CA LEU A 48 5.59 12.61 -3.75
C LEU A 48 6.58 12.95 -4.85
N ILE A 49 7.41 11.99 -5.26
CA ILE A 49 8.34 12.15 -6.39
C ILE A 49 7.57 12.57 -7.65
N LYS A 50 6.42 11.96 -7.91
CA LYS A 50 5.62 12.26 -9.11
C LYS A 50 4.85 13.59 -9.04
N LEU A 51 4.54 14.06 -7.84
CA LEU A 51 3.96 15.38 -7.61
C LEU A 51 4.98 16.49 -7.89
N GLU A 52 6.21 16.30 -7.42
CA GLU A 52 7.33 17.25 -7.57
C GLU A 52 7.89 17.24 -9.00
N PHE A 53 8.18 16.05 -9.52
CA PHE A 53 8.69 15.85 -10.87
C PHE A 53 7.55 15.44 -11.81
N LYS A 54 6.77 16.45 -12.24
CA LYS A 54 5.84 16.29 -13.37
C LYS A 54 6.66 16.09 -14.66
N ALA A 55 6.83 14.83 -15.05
CA ALA A 55 7.19 14.47 -16.42
C ALA A 55 6.05 14.82 -17.39
#